data_AF-A0A950E892-F1
#
_entry.id   AF-A0A950E892-F1
#
_cell.length_a   1.000
_cell.length_b   1.000
_cell.length_c   1.000
_cell.angle_alpha   90.00
_cell.angle_beta   90.00
_cell.angle_gamma   90.00
#
_symmetry.space_group_name_H-M   'P 1'
#
loop_
_entity.id
_entity.type
_entity.pdbx_description
1 polymer ?
#
loop_
_entity_poly.entity_id
_entity_poly.type
_entity_poly.pdbx_seq_one_letter_code
_entity_poly.pdbx_strand_id
1 'polypeptide(L)'
;MGRVDCIAVEGLRLWFNSNDHLPPHFHVTKTGEWEIKVYFLRCTRQSLSFDQKWGKQPSRRLLTTILELVLHNRVTLLEEWEVKVCR
;
A
#
# COMPACT_ATOMS: atom_id res chain seq x y z
N MET A 1 -4.38 13.20 4.00
CA MET A 1 -3.59 12.24 3.20
C MET A 1 -2.13 12.37 3.59
N GLY A 2 -1.59 11.39 4.31
CA GLY A 2 -0.16 11.31 4.58
C GLY A 2 0.52 10.49 3.49
N ARG A 3 1.58 10.99 2.86
CA ARG A 3 2.44 10.16 1.99
C ARG A 3 2.99 8.98 2.81
N VAL A 4 3.14 7.81 2.19
CA VAL A 4 3.92 6.72 2.79
C VAL A 4 5.41 7.01 2.57
N ASP A 5 6.18 7.08 3.65
CA ASP A 5 7.60 7.46 3.62
C ASP A 5 8.54 6.26 3.76
N CYS A 6 8.12 5.19 4.44
CA CYS A 6 8.99 4.04 4.69
C CYS A 6 9.22 3.15 3.45
N ILE A 7 8.43 3.30 2.39
CA ILE A 7 8.60 2.58 1.12
C ILE A 7 8.37 3.50 -0.08
N ALA A 8 9.06 3.22 -1.17
CA ALA A 8 8.89 3.91 -2.43
C ALA A 8 8.95 2.92 -3.59
N VAL A 9 8.15 3.18 -4.62
CA VAL A 9 8.18 2.43 -5.88
C VAL A 9 8.18 3.46 -7.01
N GLU A 10 9.15 3.34 -7.92
CA GLU A 10 9.30 4.28 -9.02
C GLU A 10 8.02 4.35 -9.88
N GLY A 11 7.60 5.57 -10.20
CA GLY A 11 6.41 5.83 -10.99
C GLY A 11 5.07 5.61 -10.26
N LEU A 12 5.10 5.28 -8.96
CA LEU A 12 3.89 5.12 -8.15
C LEU A 12 3.81 6.19 -7.05
N ARG A 13 2.58 6.59 -6.72
CA ARG A 13 2.30 7.38 -5.52
C ARG A 13 1.66 6.50 -4.46
N LEU A 14 2.20 6.54 -3.25
CA LEU A 14 1.73 5.79 -2.10
C LEU A 14 1.27 6.75 -0.99
N TRP A 15 0.12 6.49 -0.38
CA TRP A 15 -0.39 7.32 0.71
C TRP A 15 -1.31 6.57 1.67
N PHE A 16 -1.39 7.08 2.89
CA PHE A 16 -2.42 6.75 3.86
C PHE A 16 -3.59 7.73 3.75
N ASN A 17 -4.80 7.18 3.63
CA ASN A 17 -6.02 7.96 3.69
C ASN A 17 -6.54 7.99 5.13
N SER A 18 -6.44 9.16 5.77
CA SER A 18 -6.82 9.35 7.17
C SER A 18 -8.31 9.23 7.45
N ASN A 19 -9.18 9.14 6.44
CA ASN A 19 -10.61 8.91 6.60
C ASN A 19 -11.01 7.43 6.35
N ASP A 20 -10.03 6.57 6.07
CA ASP A 20 -10.23 5.14 5.79
C ASP A 20 -9.29 4.35 6.71
N HIS A 21 -9.80 3.94 7.87
CA HIS A 21 -8.96 3.50 8.98
C HIS A 21 -8.77 1.98 9.02
N LEU A 22 -9.79 1.18 8.76
CA LEU A 22 -9.71 -0.26 9.04
C LEU A 22 -10.06 -1.13 7.84
N PRO A 23 -9.40 -2.28 7.68
CA PRO A 23 -8.13 -2.69 8.34
C PRO A 23 -6.94 -1.81 7.88
N PRO A 24 -5.77 -1.84 8.56
CA PRO A 24 -4.61 -1.03 8.16
C PRO A 24 -4.18 -1.27 6.71
N HIS A 25 -4.02 -0.18 5.97
CA HIS A 25 -3.70 -0.21 4.55
C HIS A 25 -3.02 1.08 4.09
N PHE A 26 -2.39 1.02 2.92
CA PHE A 26 -2.06 2.20 2.13
C PHE A 26 -2.70 2.08 0.74
N HIS A 27 -2.92 3.22 0.12
CA HIS A 27 -3.27 3.31 -1.28
C HIS A 27 -2.00 3.42 -2.11
N VAL A 28 -2.02 2.80 -3.28
CA VAL A 28 -0.99 2.96 -4.30
C VAL A 28 -1.64 3.17 -5.66
N THR A 29 -1.16 4.16 -6.40
CA THR A 29 -1.68 4.52 -7.71
C THR A 29 -0.56 4.73 -8.71
N LYS A 30 -0.86 4.39 -9.97
CA LYS A 30 -0.14 4.90 -11.14
C LYS A 30 -1.04 5.91 -11.83
N THR A 31 -0.58 7.15 -11.93
CA THR A 31 -1.37 8.29 -12.41
C THR A 31 -2.03 8.00 -13.75
N GLY A 32 -3.36 8.15 -13.81
CA GLY A 32 -4.16 7.94 -15.01
C GLY A 32 -4.37 6.48 -15.42
N GLU A 33 -3.80 5.50 -14.70
CA GLU A 33 -3.91 4.08 -15.06
C GLU A 33 -4.73 3.26 -14.07
N TRP A 34 -4.40 3.32 -12.78
CA TRP A 34 -5.08 2.52 -11.76
C TRP A 34 -4.78 2.96 -10.33
N GLU A 35 -5.59 2.47 -9.40
CA GLU A 35 -5.34 2.52 -7.96
C GLU A 35 -5.76 1.22 -7.28
N ILE A 36 -4.94 0.78 -6.34
CA ILE A 36 -5.25 -0.34 -5.44
C ILE A 36 -5.06 0.09 -3.98
N LYS A 37 -5.78 -0.60 -3.09
CA LYS A 37 -5.67 -0.47 -1.64
C LYS A 37 -5.00 -1.74 -1.09
N VAL A 38 -3.83 -1.61 -0.49
CA VAL A 38 -2.99 -2.74 -0.03
C VAL A 38 -3.12 -2.92 1.47
N TYR A 39 -3.62 -4.08 1.89
CA TYR A 39 -3.78 -4.48 3.28
C TYR A 39 -2.50 -5.13 3.82
N PHE A 40 -1.52 -4.29 4.19
CA PHE A 40 -0.16 -4.74 4.46
C PHE A 40 -0.02 -5.76 5.61
N LEU A 41 -0.89 -5.71 6.63
CA LEU A 41 -0.93 -6.71 7.71
C LEU A 41 -1.53 -8.05 7.30
N ARG A 42 -2.28 -8.09 6.19
CA ARG A 42 -2.92 -9.31 5.65
C ARG A 42 -2.08 -10.00 4.58
N CYS A 43 -0.94 -9.43 4.21
CA CYS A 43 -0.05 -10.03 3.23
C CYS A 43 0.67 -11.25 3.83
N THR A 44 0.98 -12.24 3.01
CA THR A 44 1.77 -13.43 3.40
C THR A 44 3.02 -13.51 2.53
N ARG A 45 3.93 -14.47 2.79
CA ARG A 45 5.10 -14.66 1.94
C ARG A 45 4.74 -14.99 0.48
N GLN A 46 3.51 -15.46 0.25
CA GLN A 46 3.05 -15.95 -1.05
C GLN A 46 2.03 -15.01 -1.73
N SER A 47 1.41 -14.09 -0.98
CA SER A 47 0.28 -13.32 -1.49
C SER A 47 0.22 -11.89 -0.96
N LEU A 48 0.00 -10.95 -1.87
CA LEU A 48 -0.35 -9.56 -1.58
C LEU A 48 -1.86 -9.46 -1.40
N SER A 49 -2.30 -8.97 -0.24
CA SER A 49 -3.72 -8.68 0.00
C SER A 49 -4.02 -7.25 -0.45
N PHE A 50 -4.85 -7.09 -1.48
CA PHE A 50 -5.25 -5.78 -1.97
C PHE A 50 -6.65 -5.79 -2.60
N ASP A 51 -7.29 -4.63 -2.64
CA ASP A 51 -8.49 -4.37 -3.44
C ASP A 51 -8.18 -3.43 -4.60
N GLN A 52 -8.76 -3.71 -5.77
CA GLN A 52 -8.77 -2.77 -6.89
C GLN A 52 -9.78 -1.65 -6.62
N LYS A 53 -9.34 -0.39 -6.64
CA LYS A 53 -10.24 0.76 -6.50
C LYS A 53 -10.79 1.23 -7.84
N TRP A 54 -9.92 1.40 -8.83
CA TRP A 54 -10.28 1.76 -10.19
C TRP A 54 -9.17 1.43 -11.18
N GLY A 55 -9.50 1.41 -12.47
CA GLY A 55 -8.54 1.17 -13.55
C GLY A 55 -8.16 -0.30 -13.72
N LYS A 56 -7.09 -0.55 -14.49
CA LYS A 56 -6.61 -1.90 -14.77
C LYS A 56 -5.79 -2.45 -13.61
N GLN A 57 -5.75 -3.77 -13.46
CA GLN A 57 -4.91 -4.39 -12.45
C GLN A 57 -3.41 -4.15 -12.74
N PRO A 58 -2.57 -3.89 -11.71
CA PRO A 58 -1.13 -3.77 -11.89
C PRO A 58 -0.51 -5.07 -12.41
N SER A 59 0.65 -4.97 -13.06
CA SER A 59 1.36 -6.15 -13.57
C SER A 59 1.79 -7.07 -12.43
N ARG A 60 1.86 -8.38 -12.69
CA ARG A 60 2.28 -9.37 -11.69
C ARG A 60 3.67 -9.06 -11.09
N ARG A 61 4.62 -8.61 -11.94
CA ARG A 61 5.96 -8.20 -11.49
C ARG A 61 5.89 -7.07 -10.48
N LEU A 62 5.06 -6.06 -10.74
CA LEU A 62 4.88 -4.92 -9.84
C LEU A 62 4.21 -5.33 -8.52
N LEU A 63 3.20 -6.21 -8.58
CA LEU A 63 2.57 -6.76 -7.38
C LEU A 63 3.58 -7.55 -6.51
N THR A 64 4.48 -8.31 -7.14
CA THR A 64 5.58 -8.99 -6.43
C THR A 64 6.53 -8.00 -5.76
N THR A 65 6.95 -6.93 -6.46
CA THR A 65 7.80 -5.88 -5.88
C THR A 65 7.12 -5.19 -4.69
N ILE A 66 5.83 -4.86 -4.79
CA ILE A 66 5.07 -4.28 -3.69
C ILE A 66 5.01 -5.26 -2.50
N LEU A 67 4.81 -6.55 -2.77
CA LEU A 67 4.78 -7.57 -1.73
C LEU A 67 6.10 -7.66 -0.97
N GLU A 68 7.23 -7.72 -1.67
CA GLU A 68 8.56 -7.78 -1.05
C GLU A 68 8.81 -6.58 -0.13
N LEU A 69 8.48 -5.37 -0.60
CA LEU A 69 8.60 -4.15 0.20
C LEU A 69 7.69 -4.17 1.43
N VAL A 70 6.44 -4.64 1.28
CA VAL A 70 5.49 -4.78 2.38
C VAL A 70 5.99 -5.78 3.43
N LEU A 71 6.53 -6.92 2.99
CA LEU A 71 7.05 -7.93 3.91
C LEU A 71 8.29 -7.43 4.66
N HIS A 72 9.18 -6.73 3.97
CA HIS A 72 10.40 -6.19 4.58
C HIS A 72 10.13 -5.05 5.56
N ASN A 73 9.14 -4.20 5.28
CA ASN A 73 8.87 -2.98 6.05
C ASN A 73 7.58 -3.04 6.88
N ARG A 74 7.04 -4.24 7.13
CA ARG A 74 5.71 -4.41 7.75
C ARG A 74 5.54 -3.65 9.06
N VAL A 75 6.54 -3.73 9.93
CA VAL A 75 6.51 -3.08 11.26
C VAL A 75 6.54 -1.56 11.09
N THR A 76 7.45 -1.04 10.29
CA THR A 76 7.57 0.40 10.03
C THR A 76 6.33 0.96 9.33
N LEU A 77 5.71 0.21 8.41
CA LEU A 77 4.43 0.57 7.80
C LEU A 77 3.32 0.71 8.84
N LEU A 78 3.28 -0.17 9.84
CA LEU A 78 2.29 -0.11 10.92
C LEU A 78 2.51 1.12 11.79
N GLU A 79 3.74 1.34 12.26
CA GLU A 79 4.09 2.50 13.08
C GLU A 79 3.77 3.82 12.36
N GLU A 80 4.11 3.91 11.08
CA GLU A 80 3.83 5.10 10.26
C GLU A 80 2.33 5.30 10.06
N TRP A 81 1.59 4.22 9.80
CA TRP A 81 0.13 4.25 9.66
C TRP A 81 -0.53 4.72 10.96
N GLU A 82 -0.13 4.18 12.12
CA GLU A 82 -0.65 4.59 13.43
C GLU A 82 -0.42 6.08 13.70
N VAL A 83 0.78 6.60 13.37
CA VAL A 83 1.09 8.03 13.54
C VAL A 83 0.27 8.92 12.61
N LYS A 84 0.01 8.49 11.37
CA LYS A 84 -0.60 9.35 10.33
C LYS A 84 -2.12 9.17 10.17
N VAL A 85 -2.71 8.11 10.73
CA VAL A 85 -4.12 7.77 10.54
C VAL A 85 -4.88 7.66 11.87
N CYS A 86 -4.23 7.23 12.96
CA CYS A 86 -4.91 7.05 14.26
C CYS A 86 -4.77 8.24 15.20
N ARG A 87 -3.86 9.18 14.92
CA ARG A 87 -3.67 10.41 15.67
C ARG A 87 -4.27 11.58 14.91
#